data_AF-A0A365MVV7-F1
#
_entry.id   AF-A0A365MVV7-F1
#
_cell.length_a   1.000
_cell.length_b   1.000
_cell.length_c   1.000
_cell.angle_alpha   90.00
_cell.angle_beta   90.00
_cell.angle_gamma   90.00
#
_symmetry.space_group_name_H-M   'P 1'
#
loop_
_entity.id
_entity.type
_entity.pdbx_description
1 polymer ?
#
loop_
_entity_poly.entity_id
_entity_poly.type
_entity_poly.pdbx_seq_one_letter_code
_entity_poly.pdbx_strand_id
1 'polypeptide(L)'
;MAHTQPGIPLLKDLTTDNITENVVAINSKCPDPRTRFIFERLVHHLHDFARETRLSTAEWETAVQFLTRTGKICSDTRQEFILLSDVLGLSLLVDSIDHPKPPTSTEGTVLGPFHAHGAENVASGDTISHDPEGEPLLVVCTVRDCQGNPLEDVEVDVWETDSKGFYDVQYADREGFDNRAILHSDSEGNFSFKAIVPVPYPIPGDGPVGDLLKALNRHIYRPSHMHFKFNKAGYDPLIT
;
A
#
# COMPACT_ATOMS: atom_id res chain seq x y z
N MET A 1 42.05 17.30 -31.00
CA MET A 1 40.92 18.13 -30.57
C MET A 1 39.66 17.28 -30.69
N ALA A 2 39.08 16.84 -29.59
CA ALA A 2 37.88 16.02 -29.63
C ALA A 2 36.68 16.92 -29.93
N HIS A 3 35.91 16.56 -30.96
CA HIS A 3 34.66 17.22 -31.30
C HIS A 3 33.63 16.97 -30.20
N THR A 4 33.36 17.97 -29.36
CA THR A 4 32.23 17.95 -28.45
C THR A 4 30.99 18.43 -29.21
N GLN A 5 30.01 17.54 -29.40
CA GLN A 5 28.69 17.95 -29.90
C GLN A 5 28.06 18.96 -28.93
N PRO A 6 27.44 20.05 -29.42
CA PRO A 6 26.79 21.04 -28.57
C PRO A 6 25.74 20.38 -27.68
N GLY A 7 25.87 20.56 -26.36
CA GLY A 7 24.92 20.05 -25.37
C GLY A 7 25.28 18.72 -24.72
N ILE A 8 26.40 18.06 -25.07
CA ILE A 8 26.91 16.91 -24.31
C ILE A 8 27.74 17.44 -23.12
N PRO A 9 27.39 17.12 -21.85
CA PRO A 9 28.20 17.50 -20.71
C PRO A 9 29.62 16.94 -20.85
N LEU A 10 30.62 17.74 -20.46
CA LEU A 10 32.02 17.29 -20.47
C LEU A 10 32.15 16.06 -19.55
N LEU A 11 32.52 14.89 -20.11
CA LEU A 11 32.78 13.70 -19.31
C LEU A 11 34.01 13.96 -18.43
N LYS A 12 33.79 14.19 -17.14
CA LYS A 12 34.84 14.18 -16.12
C LYS A 12 35.33 12.74 -15.93
N ASP A 13 36.57 12.55 -15.48
CA ASP A 13 36.99 11.26 -14.93
C ASP A 13 36.11 10.92 -13.73
N LEU A 14 35.30 9.88 -13.87
CA LEU A 14 34.30 9.52 -12.86
C LEU A 14 34.96 8.75 -11.72
N THR A 15 34.77 9.25 -10.51
CA THR A 15 35.24 8.65 -9.26
C THR A 15 34.06 8.33 -8.35
N THR A 16 34.31 7.57 -7.28
CA THR A 16 33.31 7.32 -6.23
C THR A 16 32.74 8.59 -5.63
N ASP A 17 33.51 9.69 -5.67
CA ASP A 17 33.16 10.94 -4.99
C ASP A 17 32.38 11.90 -5.91
N ASN A 18 32.63 11.85 -7.22
CA ASN A 18 32.05 12.82 -8.16
C ASN A 18 30.91 12.27 -9.05
N ILE A 19 30.67 10.95 -9.05
CA ILE A 19 29.67 10.32 -9.92
C ILE A 19 28.25 10.81 -9.64
N THR A 20 27.89 11.06 -8.37
CA THR A 20 26.57 11.54 -7.97
C THR A 20 26.25 12.89 -8.59
N GLU A 21 27.14 13.87 -8.45
CA GLU A 21 26.94 15.20 -9.03
C GLU A 21 26.89 15.16 -10.55
N ASN A 22 27.68 14.26 -11.17
CA ASN A 22 27.64 14.09 -12.62
C ASN A 22 26.27 13.57 -13.10
N VAL A 23 25.69 12.57 -12.41
CA VAL A 23 24.35 12.05 -12.76
C VAL A 23 23.27 13.11 -12.53
N VAL A 24 23.33 13.86 -11.42
CA VAL A 24 22.40 14.97 -11.15
C VAL A 24 22.51 16.04 -12.23
N ALA A 25 23.72 16.41 -12.66
CA ALA A 25 23.93 17.38 -13.72
C ALA A 25 23.35 16.91 -15.08
N ILE A 26 23.47 15.62 -15.40
CA ILE A 26 22.85 15.03 -16.60
C ILE A 26 21.32 15.12 -16.51
N ASN A 27 20.75 14.73 -15.36
CA ASN A 27 19.30 14.73 -15.12
C ASN A 27 18.71 16.14 -15.03
N SER A 28 19.52 17.18 -14.79
CA SER A 28 19.08 18.57 -14.67
C SER A 28 18.38 19.12 -15.92
N LYS A 29 18.59 18.48 -17.07
CA LYS A 29 17.93 18.78 -18.36
C LYS A 29 16.45 18.42 -18.39
N CYS A 30 15.94 17.68 -17.41
CA CYS A 30 14.51 17.41 -17.28
C CYS A 30 13.74 18.75 -17.14
N PRO A 31 12.78 19.05 -18.05
CA PRO A 31 12.08 20.33 -18.03
C PRO A 31 11.05 20.42 -16.90
N ASP A 32 10.50 19.29 -16.46
CA ASP A 32 9.55 19.25 -15.36
C ASP A 32 10.29 19.39 -14.01
N PRO A 33 10.08 20.49 -13.26
CA PRO A 33 10.84 20.75 -12.03
C PRO A 33 10.57 19.72 -10.94
N ARG A 34 9.35 19.15 -10.87
CA ARG A 34 9.01 18.15 -9.85
C ARG A 34 9.70 16.82 -10.11
N THR A 35 9.65 16.32 -11.34
CA THR A 35 10.34 15.10 -11.77
C THR A 35 11.85 15.25 -11.57
N ARG A 36 12.43 16.40 -11.98
CA ARG A 36 13.85 16.69 -11.75
C ARG A 36 14.22 16.59 -10.27
N PHE A 37 13.45 17.22 -9.39
CA PHE A 37 13.69 17.16 -7.95
C PHE A 37 13.61 15.73 -7.40
N ILE A 38 12.60 14.95 -7.78
CA ILE A 38 12.44 13.56 -7.32
C ILE A 38 13.66 12.72 -7.71
N PHE A 39 14.09 12.77 -8.98
CA PHE A 39 15.22 11.96 -9.46
C PHE A 39 16.56 12.44 -8.92
N GLU A 40 16.74 13.75 -8.69
CA GLU A 40 17.91 14.27 -7.99
C GLU A 40 18.02 13.66 -6.59
N ARG A 41 16.94 13.71 -5.78
CA ARG A 41 16.93 13.12 -4.44
C ARG A 41 17.14 11.61 -4.47
N LEU A 42 16.47 10.91 -5.38
CA LEU A 42 16.63 9.46 -5.53
C LEU A 42 18.08 9.05 -5.83
N VAL A 43 18.74 9.74 -6.76
CA VAL A 43 20.15 9.48 -7.11
C VAL A 43 21.07 9.70 -5.91
N HIS A 44 20.85 10.79 -5.15
CA HIS A 44 21.60 11.02 -3.91
C HIS A 44 21.45 9.87 -2.93
N HIS A 45 20.22 9.52 -2.56
CA HIS A 45 19.97 8.44 -1.58
C HIS A 45 20.49 7.07 -2.05
N LEU A 46 20.35 6.74 -3.34
CA LEU A 46 20.84 5.49 -3.89
C LEU A 46 22.37 5.41 -3.87
N HIS A 47 23.07 6.47 -4.27
CA HIS A 47 24.53 6.52 -4.26
C HIS A 47 25.10 6.59 -2.83
N ASP A 48 24.44 7.32 -1.92
CA ASP A 48 24.79 7.36 -0.50
C ASP A 48 24.67 5.97 0.12
N PHE A 49 23.58 5.24 -0.13
CA PHE A 49 23.40 3.86 0.33
C PHE A 49 24.52 2.93 -0.17
N ALA A 50 24.86 3.01 -1.46
CA ALA A 50 25.93 2.20 -2.03
C ALA A 50 27.30 2.50 -1.40
N ARG A 51 27.61 3.78 -1.13
CA ARG A 51 28.85 4.19 -0.46
C ARG A 51 28.88 3.78 1.00
N GLU A 52 27.80 4.02 1.74
CA GLU A 52 27.66 3.70 3.16
C GLU A 52 27.86 2.20 3.42
N THR A 53 27.24 1.36 2.60
CA THR A 53 27.32 -0.10 2.71
C THR A 53 28.57 -0.69 2.06
N ARG A 54 29.30 0.10 1.26
CA ARG A 54 30.37 -0.37 0.36
C ARG A 54 29.90 -1.53 -0.52
N LEU A 55 28.71 -1.36 -1.13
CA LEU A 55 28.03 -2.38 -1.92
C LEU A 55 28.98 -3.02 -2.93
N SER A 56 29.17 -4.33 -2.82
CA SER A 56 30.03 -5.08 -3.73
C SER A 56 29.33 -5.38 -5.06
N THR A 57 30.10 -5.72 -6.09
CA THR A 57 29.55 -6.14 -7.39
C THR A 57 28.63 -7.35 -7.24
N ALA A 58 28.97 -8.32 -6.39
CA ALA A 58 28.17 -9.54 -6.20
C ALA A 58 26.82 -9.24 -5.50
N GLU A 59 26.82 -8.34 -4.50
CA GLU A 59 25.58 -7.89 -3.85
C GLU A 59 24.71 -7.07 -4.81
N TRP A 60 25.33 -6.20 -5.62
CA TRP A 60 24.63 -5.46 -6.66
C TRP A 60 24.00 -6.40 -7.71
N GLU A 61 24.73 -7.41 -8.20
CA GLU A 61 24.19 -8.42 -9.12
C GLU A 61 23.01 -9.17 -8.50
N THR A 62 23.11 -9.52 -7.22
CA THR A 62 22.02 -10.15 -6.46
C THR A 62 20.78 -9.25 -6.39
N ALA A 63 20.95 -7.95 -6.12
CA ALA A 63 19.87 -6.98 -6.08
C ALA A 63 19.21 -6.79 -7.47
N VAL A 64 20.00 -6.75 -8.54
CA VAL A 64 19.49 -6.67 -9.93
C VAL A 64 18.67 -7.91 -10.27
N GLN A 65 19.16 -9.10 -9.91
CA GLN A 65 18.41 -10.35 -10.11
C GLN A 65 17.13 -10.37 -9.28
N PHE A 66 17.17 -9.90 -8.04
CA PHE A 66 15.99 -9.76 -7.19
C PHE A 66 14.92 -8.88 -7.86
N LEU A 67 15.26 -7.65 -8.23
CA LEU A 67 14.33 -6.71 -8.89
C LEU A 67 13.80 -7.26 -10.22
N THR A 68 14.65 -7.97 -10.98
CA THR A 68 14.25 -8.65 -12.22
C THR A 68 13.20 -9.72 -11.95
N ARG A 69 13.39 -10.56 -10.92
CA ARG A 69 12.40 -11.58 -10.53
C ARG A 69 11.12 -10.93 -10.01
N THR A 70 11.21 -9.84 -9.24
CA THR A 70 10.06 -9.08 -8.73
C THR A 70 9.19 -8.59 -9.90
N GLY A 71 9.79 -8.00 -10.93
CA GLY A 71 9.03 -7.58 -12.11
C GLY A 71 8.43 -8.74 -12.90
N LYS A 72 9.13 -9.87 -13.02
CA LYS A 72 8.68 -11.03 -13.82
C LYS A 72 7.48 -11.77 -13.24
N ILE A 73 7.29 -11.74 -11.92
CA ILE A 73 6.17 -12.43 -11.28
C ILE A 73 4.91 -11.55 -11.18
N CYS A 74 5.03 -10.25 -11.47
CA CYS A 74 3.86 -9.38 -11.55
C CYS A 74 2.92 -9.81 -12.70
N SER A 75 1.63 -9.68 -12.47
CA SER A 75 0.54 -9.93 -13.41
C SER A 75 -0.62 -8.96 -13.14
N ASP A 76 -1.73 -9.08 -13.88
CA ASP A 76 -2.95 -8.30 -13.64
C ASP A 76 -3.56 -8.54 -12.26
N THR A 77 -3.28 -9.71 -11.65
CA THR A 77 -3.80 -10.11 -10.34
C THR A 77 -2.73 -10.19 -9.25
N ARG A 78 -1.45 -9.92 -9.59
CA ARG A 78 -0.34 -9.94 -8.64
C ARG A 78 0.60 -8.76 -8.87
N GLN A 79 0.78 -7.92 -7.85
CA GLN A 79 1.71 -6.78 -7.90
C GLN A 79 2.82 -6.93 -6.87
N GLU A 80 3.87 -7.68 -7.22
CA GLU A 80 5.00 -7.97 -6.33
C GLU A 80 5.82 -6.71 -5.99
N PHE A 81 5.83 -5.68 -6.85
CA PHE A 81 6.45 -4.38 -6.52
C PHE A 81 5.65 -3.59 -5.47
N ILE A 82 4.32 -3.69 -5.47
CA ILE A 82 3.50 -3.13 -4.39
C ILE A 82 3.77 -3.90 -3.10
N LEU A 83 3.81 -5.24 -3.16
CA LEU A 83 4.14 -6.05 -2.01
C LEU A 83 5.55 -5.76 -1.44
N LEU A 84 6.53 -5.52 -2.32
CA LEU A 84 7.87 -5.09 -1.92
C LEU A 84 7.84 -3.73 -1.21
N SER A 85 7.05 -2.78 -1.73
CA SER A 85 6.82 -1.47 -1.10
C SER A 85 6.17 -1.63 0.29
N ASP A 86 5.19 -2.52 0.43
CA ASP A 86 4.49 -2.80 1.69
C ASP A 86 5.45 -3.35 2.76
N VAL A 87 6.25 -4.37 2.42
CA VAL A 87 7.14 -5.01 3.40
C VAL A 87 8.33 -4.13 3.79
N LEU A 88 8.68 -3.14 2.97
CA LEU A 88 9.67 -2.11 3.26
C LEU A 88 9.07 -0.88 3.97
N GLY A 89 7.75 -0.85 4.17
CA GLY A 89 7.04 0.24 4.83
C GLY A 89 6.84 1.50 3.97
N LEU A 90 7.17 1.44 2.67
CA LEU A 90 7.08 2.60 1.79
C LEU A 90 5.63 2.95 1.46
N SER A 91 4.75 1.96 1.27
CA SER A 91 3.35 2.21 0.92
C SER A 91 2.64 3.01 2.02
N LEU A 92 2.83 2.62 3.29
CA LEU A 92 2.26 3.32 4.43
C LEU A 92 2.85 4.73 4.59
N LEU A 93 4.16 4.87 4.35
CA LEU A 93 4.83 6.17 4.40
C LEU A 93 4.28 7.14 3.34
N VAL A 94 4.10 6.66 2.11
CA VAL A 94 3.53 7.48 1.01
C VAL A 94 2.09 7.87 1.35
N ASP A 95 1.27 6.92 1.81
CA ASP A 95 -0.11 7.20 2.22
C ASP A 95 -0.17 8.28 3.31
N SER A 96 0.69 8.18 4.33
CA SER A 96 0.77 9.16 5.42
C SER A 96 1.19 10.57 4.96
N ILE A 97 2.02 10.66 3.91
CA ILE A 97 2.47 11.95 3.33
C ILE A 97 1.36 12.57 2.47
N ASP A 98 0.66 11.76 1.69
CA ASP A 98 -0.34 12.22 0.72
C ASP A 98 -1.70 12.50 1.38
N HIS A 99 -2.02 11.78 2.46
CA HIS A 99 -3.28 11.90 3.21
C HIS A 99 -3.06 12.27 4.67
N PRO A 100 -2.39 13.39 5.00
CA PRO A 100 -2.16 13.79 6.38
C PRO A 100 -3.49 14.03 7.09
N LYS A 101 -3.67 13.39 8.25
CA LYS A 101 -4.90 13.44 9.03
C LYS A 101 -4.78 14.41 10.22
N PRO A 102 -5.84 15.17 10.56
CA PRO A 102 -5.88 15.93 11.81
C PRO A 102 -5.60 15.03 13.03
N PRO A 103 -4.94 15.53 14.10
CA PRO A 103 -4.63 14.70 15.27
C PRO A 103 -5.84 14.06 15.97
N THR A 104 -7.04 14.60 15.74
CA THR A 104 -8.29 14.11 16.35
C THR A 104 -9.09 13.17 15.45
N SER A 105 -8.67 12.94 14.20
CA SER A 105 -9.31 11.98 13.31
C SER A 105 -8.67 10.61 13.42
N THR A 106 -9.43 9.57 13.08
CA THR A 106 -8.92 8.20 12.92
C THR A 106 -7.73 8.18 11.96
N GLU A 107 -6.69 7.42 12.32
CA GLU A 107 -5.49 7.26 11.50
C GLU A 107 -5.82 6.50 10.21
N GLY A 108 -5.25 6.97 9.10
CA GLY A 108 -5.37 6.30 7.81
C GLY A 108 -4.39 5.13 7.68
N THR A 109 -4.73 4.18 6.82
CA THR A 109 -3.82 3.14 6.36
C THR A 109 -4.06 2.81 4.89
N VAL A 110 -3.20 1.96 4.34
CA VAL A 110 -3.27 1.52 2.95
C VAL A 110 -4.55 0.74 2.65
N LEU A 111 -5.15 0.97 1.48
CA LEU A 111 -6.33 0.24 1.00
C LEU A 111 -6.11 -1.28 0.90
N GLY A 112 -4.90 -1.70 0.54
CA GLY A 112 -4.62 -3.09 0.21
C GLY A 112 -5.23 -3.53 -1.14
N PRO A 113 -4.90 -4.72 -1.63
CA PRO A 113 -5.19 -5.12 -3.01
C PRO A 113 -6.57 -5.79 -3.20
N PHE A 114 -7.35 -5.98 -2.13
CA PHE A 114 -8.57 -6.81 -2.14
C PHE A 114 -9.88 -6.03 -2.02
N HIS A 115 -9.80 -4.69 -2.11
CA HIS A 115 -10.98 -3.86 -2.32
C HIS A 115 -11.59 -4.18 -3.68
N ALA A 116 -12.92 -4.30 -3.74
CA ALA A 116 -13.65 -4.58 -4.97
C ALA A 116 -14.95 -3.79 -5.01
N HIS A 117 -15.29 -3.28 -6.19
CA HIS A 117 -16.56 -2.60 -6.43
C HIS A 117 -17.69 -3.62 -6.58
N GLY A 118 -18.87 -3.28 -6.06
CA GLY A 118 -20.08 -4.10 -6.20
C GLY A 118 -20.52 -4.83 -4.93
N ALA A 119 -19.90 -4.54 -3.78
CA ALA A 119 -20.42 -4.96 -2.49
C ALA A 119 -21.89 -4.50 -2.31
N GLU A 120 -22.69 -5.35 -1.66
CA GLU A 120 -24.11 -5.06 -1.45
C GLU A 120 -24.32 -3.98 -0.39
N ASN A 121 -25.38 -3.18 -0.56
CA ASN A 121 -25.81 -2.27 0.49
C ASN A 121 -26.62 -3.07 1.52
N VAL A 122 -26.25 -2.97 2.79
CA VAL A 122 -26.93 -3.66 3.90
C VAL A 122 -27.41 -2.66 4.94
N ALA A 123 -28.48 -3.01 5.68
CA ALA A 123 -28.96 -2.16 6.75
C ALA A 123 -28.10 -2.34 8.01
N SER A 124 -28.12 -1.33 8.89
CA SER A 124 -27.48 -1.43 10.21
C SER A 124 -28.06 -2.62 11.00
N GLY A 125 -27.19 -3.50 11.47
CA GLY A 125 -27.52 -4.72 12.23
C GLY A 125 -27.60 -6.00 11.38
N ASP A 126 -27.51 -5.87 10.05
CA ASP A 126 -27.47 -7.01 9.12
C ASP A 126 -26.14 -7.75 9.17
N THR A 127 -26.10 -8.93 8.53
CA THR A 127 -24.92 -9.81 8.49
C THR A 127 -24.18 -9.61 7.18
N ILE A 128 -22.86 -9.44 7.25
CA ILE A 128 -21.99 -9.25 6.07
C ILE A 128 -21.18 -10.49 5.70
N SER A 129 -21.18 -11.52 6.55
CA SER A 129 -20.44 -12.76 6.39
C SER A 129 -21.36 -13.97 6.48
N HIS A 130 -21.24 -14.88 5.51
CA HIS A 130 -21.97 -16.15 5.49
C HIS A 130 -21.07 -17.36 5.77
N ASP A 131 -19.87 -17.13 6.30
CA ASP A 131 -18.94 -18.20 6.64
C ASP A 131 -19.42 -18.98 7.88
N PRO A 132 -19.80 -20.27 7.72
CA PRO A 132 -20.31 -21.07 8.83
C PRO A 132 -19.22 -21.46 9.84
N GLU A 133 -17.94 -21.32 9.49
CA GLU A 133 -16.79 -21.66 10.34
C GLU A 133 -16.25 -20.45 11.12
N GLY A 134 -16.71 -19.23 10.80
CA GLY A 134 -16.27 -18.02 11.47
C GLY A 134 -16.87 -17.82 12.86
N GLU A 135 -16.05 -17.33 13.80
CA GLU A 135 -16.53 -16.93 15.12
C GLU A 135 -17.36 -15.63 15.00
N PRO A 136 -18.63 -15.59 15.43
CA PRO A 136 -19.46 -14.40 15.24
C PRO A 136 -18.92 -13.15 15.94
N LEU A 137 -18.92 -12.03 15.23
CA LEU A 137 -18.51 -10.71 15.71
C LEU A 137 -19.65 -9.69 15.50
N LEU A 138 -19.95 -8.88 16.52
CA LEU A 138 -20.79 -7.68 16.36
C LEU A 138 -19.89 -6.45 16.32
N VAL A 139 -19.93 -5.72 15.21
CA VAL A 139 -19.22 -4.45 15.05
C VAL A 139 -20.21 -3.31 15.30
N VAL A 140 -19.87 -2.41 16.22
CA VAL A 140 -20.69 -1.24 16.59
C VAL A 140 -19.83 0.00 16.46
N CYS A 141 -20.27 0.95 15.64
CA CYS A 141 -19.49 2.11 15.26
C CYS A 141 -20.31 3.40 15.37
N THR A 142 -19.61 4.52 15.57
CA THR A 142 -20.15 5.87 15.46
C THR A 142 -19.17 6.73 14.67
N VAL A 143 -19.67 7.49 13.69
CA VAL A 143 -18.87 8.43 12.89
C VAL A 143 -19.10 9.86 13.37
N ARG A 144 -18.02 10.59 13.60
CA ARG A 144 -18.04 11.98 14.06
C ARG A 144 -17.03 12.83 13.31
N ASP A 145 -17.28 14.14 13.23
CA ASP A 145 -16.29 15.11 12.78
C ASP A 145 -15.24 15.41 13.86
N CYS A 146 -14.26 16.26 13.52
CA CYS A 146 -13.19 16.68 14.44
C CYS A 146 -13.69 17.53 15.63
N GLN A 147 -14.93 17.99 15.61
CA GLN A 147 -15.57 18.71 16.72
C GLN A 147 -16.47 17.79 17.57
N GLY A 148 -16.59 16.50 17.18
CA GLY A 148 -17.39 15.50 17.87
C GLY A 148 -18.86 15.48 17.44
N ASN A 149 -19.27 16.24 16.41
CA ASN A 149 -20.63 16.20 15.91
C ASN A 149 -20.88 14.88 15.16
N PRO A 150 -22.04 14.22 15.33
CA PRO A 150 -22.38 13.02 14.59
C PRO A 150 -22.50 13.31 13.09
N LEU A 151 -22.08 12.36 12.26
CA LEU A 151 -22.20 12.46 10.80
C LEU A 151 -23.23 11.46 10.28
N GLU A 152 -24.39 11.96 9.87
CA GLU A 152 -25.42 11.21 9.15
C GLU A 152 -24.98 10.88 7.73
N ASP A 153 -25.44 9.75 7.19
CA ASP A 153 -25.31 9.40 5.77
C ASP A 153 -23.84 9.45 5.30
N VAL A 154 -22.96 8.82 6.08
CA VAL A 154 -21.59 8.49 5.68
C VAL A 154 -21.63 7.11 5.04
N GLU A 155 -21.21 6.99 3.79
CA GLU A 155 -21.03 5.71 3.13
C GLU A 155 -19.82 5.00 3.75
N VAL A 156 -20.03 3.76 4.23
CA VAL A 156 -19.01 2.93 4.87
C VAL A 156 -18.88 1.61 4.12
N ASP A 157 -17.81 1.47 3.36
CA ASP A 157 -17.44 0.25 2.65
C ASP A 157 -16.51 -0.58 3.55
N VAL A 158 -16.94 -1.79 3.90
CA VAL A 158 -16.25 -2.70 4.82
C VAL A 158 -15.93 -3.99 4.09
N TRP A 159 -14.73 -4.53 4.31
CA TRP A 159 -14.37 -5.87 3.83
C TRP A 159 -13.32 -6.54 4.72
N GLU A 160 -13.37 -7.87 4.79
CA GLU A 160 -12.44 -8.70 5.55
C GLU A 160 -12.24 -10.07 4.89
N THR A 161 -11.35 -10.88 5.46
CA THR A 161 -11.18 -12.28 5.05
C THR A 161 -12.21 -13.18 5.72
N ASP A 162 -12.48 -14.33 5.10
CA ASP A 162 -13.16 -15.46 5.75
C ASP A 162 -12.32 -16.05 6.91
N SER A 163 -12.86 -17.05 7.61
CA SER A 163 -12.20 -17.77 8.71
C SER A 163 -10.91 -18.51 8.29
N LYS A 164 -10.68 -18.66 6.98
CA LYS A 164 -9.49 -19.30 6.39
C LYS A 164 -8.43 -18.28 5.96
N GLY A 165 -8.72 -16.99 6.09
CA GLY A 165 -7.79 -15.91 5.76
C GLY A 165 -7.80 -15.54 4.27
N PHE A 166 -8.89 -15.81 3.55
CA PHE A 166 -9.06 -15.43 2.15
C PHE A 166 -10.16 -14.40 1.99
N TYR A 167 -9.92 -13.39 1.15
CA TYR A 167 -10.99 -12.53 0.66
C TYR A 167 -11.79 -13.29 -0.41
N ASP A 168 -13.09 -13.06 -0.46
CA ASP A 168 -14.01 -13.58 -1.48
C ASP A 168 -13.48 -13.45 -2.92
N VAL A 169 -12.80 -12.34 -3.25
CA VAL A 169 -12.21 -12.05 -4.57
C VAL A 169 -11.05 -12.96 -4.96
N GLN A 170 -10.50 -13.71 -4.01
CA GLN A 170 -9.42 -14.66 -4.27
C GLN A 170 -9.94 -16.03 -4.73
N TYR A 171 -11.23 -16.32 -4.51
CA TYR A 171 -11.86 -17.54 -5.00
C TYR A 171 -12.27 -17.40 -6.47
N ALA A 172 -11.69 -18.24 -7.33
CA ALA A 172 -11.95 -18.21 -8.77
C ALA A 172 -13.40 -18.61 -9.13
N ASP A 173 -14.03 -19.40 -8.28
CA ASP A 173 -15.37 -19.97 -8.40
C ASP A 173 -16.41 -19.25 -7.54
N ARG A 174 -16.12 -18.03 -7.07
CA ARG A 174 -17.06 -17.23 -6.28
C ARG A 174 -18.40 -17.04 -7.01
N GLU A 175 -19.51 -17.21 -6.29
CA GLU A 175 -20.86 -16.98 -6.80
C GLU A 175 -21.34 -15.53 -6.60
N GLY A 176 -20.72 -14.80 -5.66
CA GLY A 176 -21.06 -13.43 -5.30
C GLY A 176 -19.99 -12.80 -4.43
N PHE A 177 -20.31 -11.64 -3.86
CA PHE A 177 -19.49 -10.99 -2.83
C PHE A 177 -19.90 -11.51 -1.44
N ASP A 178 -18.92 -11.70 -0.56
CA ASP A 178 -19.14 -12.11 0.83
C ASP A 178 -18.05 -11.51 1.74
N ASN A 179 -18.31 -11.43 3.05
CA ASN A 179 -17.44 -10.77 4.02
C ASN A 179 -17.15 -9.30 3.66
N ARG A 180 -18.12 -8.64 2.99
CA ARG A 180 -18.04 -7.24 2.59
C ARG A 180 -19.42 -6.62 2.46
N ALA A 181 -19.54 -5.32 2.72
CA ALA A 181 -20.78 -4.58 2.54
C ALA A 181 -20.57 -3.07 2.46
N ILE A 182 -21.57 -2.37 1.95
CA ILE A 182 -21.71 -0.92 2.05
C ILE A 182 -22.83 -0.60 3.04
N LEU A 183 -22.53 0.23 4.03
CA LEU A 183 -23.47 0.72 5.04
C LEU A 183 -23.55 2.24 5.01
N HIS A 184 -24.58 2.79 5.64
CA HIS A 184 -24.71 4.23 5.88
C HIS A 184 -24.93 4.50 7.37
N SER A 185 -24.29 5.53 7.90
CA SER A 185 -24.53 5.99 9.28
C SER A 185 -25.90 6.65 9.42
N ASP A 186 -26.55 6.45 10.57
CA ASP A 186 -27.82 7.09 10.90
C ASP A 186 -27.67 8.57 11.32
N SER A 187 -28.77 9.24 11.68
CA SER A 187 -28.78 10.65 12.09
C SER A 187 -27.91 10.97 13.31
N GLU A 188 -27.58 9.97 14.12
CA GLU A 188 -26.69 10.07 15.29
C GLU A 188 -25.26 9.58 14.98
N GLY A 189 -24.97 9.32 13.69
CA GLY A 189 -23.70 8.83 13.19
C GLY A 189 -23.45 7.35 13.44
N ASN A 190 -24.43 6.59 13.90
CA ASN A 190 -24.24 5.20 14.29
C ASN A 190 -24.47 4.25 13.12
N PHE A 191 -23.70 3.16 13.11
CA PHE A 191 -23.96 1.99 12.27
C PHE A 191 -23.42 0.74 12.96
N SER A 192 -23.96 -0.41 12.61
CA SER A 192 -23.54 -1.70 13.18
C SER A 192 -23.75 -2.81 12.16
N PHE A 193 -23.03 -3.91 12.30
CA PHE A 193 -23.21 -5.09 11.46
C PHE A 193 -22.63 -6.33 12.15
N LYS A 194 -23.10 -7.50 11.70
CA LYS A 194 -22.61 -8.81 12.15
C LYS A 194 -21.61 -9.33 11.13
N ALA A 195 -20.47 -9.71 11.63
CA ALA A 195 -19.29 -10.15 10.91
C ALA A 195 -18.77 -11.43 11.56
N ILE A 196 -17.55 -11.81 11.21
CA ILE A 196 -16.78 -12.85 11.90
C ILE A 196 -15.53 -12.23 12.53
N VAL A 197 -14.92 -12.88 13.51
CA VAL A 197 -13.66 -12.40 14.11
C VAL A 197 -12.55 -12.55 13.05
N PRO A 198 -11.85 -11.47 12.65
CA PRO A 198 -10.82 -11.58 11.63
C PRO A 198 -9.66 -12.47 12.09
N VAL A 199 -9.12 -13.26 11.17
CA VAL A 199 -7.98 -14.14 11.42
C VAL A 199 -6.69 -13.58 10.84
N PRO A 200 -5.50 -13.89 11.41
CA PRO A 200 -4.24 -13.57 10.77
C PRO A 200 -4.07 -14.41 9.50
N TYR A 201 -3.60 -13.80 8.42
CA TYR A 201 -3.42 -14.50 7.15
C TYR A 201 -2.10 -14.13 6.48
N PRO A 202 -1.51 -15.03 5.66
CA PRO A 202 -0.26 -14.77 4.98
C PRO A 202 -0.43 -13.88 3.74
N ILE A 203 0.51 -12.98 3.50
CA ILE A 203 0.73 -12.39 2.16
C ILE A 203 1.33 -13.46 1.22
N PRO A 204 1.29 -13.27 -0.12
CA PRO A 204 1.98 -14.15 -1.06
C PRO A 204 3.46 -14.33 -0.69
N GLY A 205 3.86 -15.56 -0.38
CA GLY A 205 5.21 -15.91 0.10
C GLY A 205 6.05 -16.73 -0.88
N ASP A 206 5.52 -17.02 -2.06
CA ASP A 206 6.12 -17.84 -3.12
C ASP A 206 7.00 -17.04 -4.11
N GLY A 207 7.06 -15.72 -3.92
CA GLY A 207 7.82 -14.79 -4.77
C GLY A 207 9.10 -14.25 -4.13
N PRO A 208 9.81 -13.35 -4.85
CA PRO A 208 11.01 -12.70 -4.33
C PRO A 208 10.80 -12.01 -2.99
N VAL A 209 9.63 -11.41 -2.73
CA VAL A 209 9.36 -10.78 -1.43
C VAL A 209 9.36 -11.83 -0.31
N GLY A 210 8.84 -13.02 -0.57
CA GLY A 210 8.94 -14.16 0.37
C GLY A 210 10.39 -14.56 0.66
N ASP A 211 11.23 -14.65 -0.38
CA ASP A 211 12.68 -14.90 -0.22
C ASP A 211 13.35 -13.83 0.65
N LEU A 212 13.04 -12.54 0.42
CA LEU A 212 13.56 -11.42 1.18
C LEU A 212 13.16 -11.50 2.67
N LEU A 213 11.87 -11.73 2.94
CA LEU A 213 11.38 -11.85 4.32
C LEU A 213 12.07 -13.02 5.03
N LYS A 214 12.23 -14.15 4.36
CA LYS A 214 12.95 -15.30 4.89
C LYS A 214 14.42 -14.98 5.18
N ALA A 215 15.10 -14.27 4.29
CA ALA A 215 16.48 -13.82 4.49
C ALA A 215 16.62 -12.87 5.69
N LEU A 216 15.59 -12.07 5.98
CA LEU A 216 15.51 -11.17 7.13
C LEU A 216 14.93 -11.82 8.40
N ASN A 217 14.67 -13.14 8.38
CA ASN A 217 14.02 -13.87 9.47
C ASN A 217 12.65 -13.28 9.89
N ARG A 218 11.86 -12.83 8.90
CA ARG A 218 10.50 -12.30 9.06
C ARG A 218 9.47 -13.32 8.58
N HIS A 219 8.29 -13.31 9.23
CA HIS A 219 7.12 -14.07 8.76
C HIS A 219 6.33 -13.30 7.70
N ILE A 220 5.44 -14.00 7.00
CA ILE A 220 4.55 -13.45 5.96
C ILE A 220 3.14 -13.09 6.48
N TYR A 221 2.85 -13.30 7.76
CA TYR A 221 1.53 -13.03 8.31
C TYR A 221 1.24 -11.54 8.50
N ARG A 222 0.04 -11.13 8.08
CA ARG A 222 -0.63 -9.91 8.57
C ARG A 222 -1.41 -10.26 9.85
N PRO A 223 -1.48 -9.33 10.83
CA PRO A 223 -2.36 -9.51 11.97
C PRO A 223 -3.83 -9.53 11.52
N SER A 224 -4.72 -10.06 12.36
CA SER A 224 -6.18 -9.91 12.21
C SER A 224 -6.57 -8.43 12.04
N HIS A 225 -7.36 -8.11 11.01
CA HIS A 225 -7.89 -6.77 10.78
C HIS A 225 -9.15 -6.82 9.91
N MET A 226 -9.91 -5.74 9.95
CA MET A 226 -11.06 -5.46 9.09
C MET A 226 -10.79 -4.12 8.42
N HIS A 227 -11.11 -4.01 7.14
CA HIS A 227 -10.92 -2.76 6.42
C HIS A 227 -12.16 -1.89 6.46
N PHE A 228 -11.93 -0.58 6.50
CA PHE A 228 -12.99 0.41 6.35
C PHE A 228 -12.58 1.47 5.34
N LYS A 229 -13.52 1.85 4.50
CA LYS A 229 -13.44 3.03 3.66
C LYS A 229 -14.68 3.89 3.87
N PHE A 230 -14.46 5.07 4.43
CA PHE A 230 -15.50 6.06 4.69
C PHE A 230 -15.49 7.13 3.61
N ASN A 231 -16.68 7.48 3.13
CA ASN A 231 -16.87 8.47 2.10
C ASN A 231 -18.07 9.37 2.43
N LYS A 232 -17.86 10.69 2.40
CA LYS A 232 -18.92 11.68 2.57
C LYS A 232 -18.55 12.97 1.84
N ALA A 233 -19.49 13.52 1.08
CA ALA A 233 -19.30 14.81 0.42
C ALA A 233 -18.96 15.91 1.44
N GLY A 234 -17.89 16.66 1.17
CA GLY A 234 -17.39 17.71 2.07
C GLY A 234 -16.41 17.24 3.13
N TYR A 235 -16.06 15.96 3.18
CA TYR A 235 -15.06 15.38 4.07
C TYR A 235 -13.96 14.69 3.24
N ASP A 236 -12.76 14.63 3.80
CA ASP A 236 -11.69 13.84 3.20
C ASP A 236 -12.03 12.34 3.32
N PRO A 237 -11.87 11.54 2.24
CA PRO A 237 -12.00 10.10 2.34
C PRO A 237 -11.07 9.51 3.41
N LEU A 238 -11.55 8.52 4.15
CA LEU A 238 -10.76 7.78 5.13
C LEU A 238 -10.71 6.32 4.74
N ILE A 239 -9.49 5.78 4.61
CA ILE A 239 -9.22 4.35 4.46
C ILE A 239 -8.42 3.95 5.70
N THR A 240 -8.84 2.91 6.42
CA THR A 240 -8.25 2.47 7.69
C THR A 240 -8.42 0.96 7.88
#